data_AF-A0A9D0N6N0-F1
#
_entry.id   AF-A0A9D0N6N0-F1
#
_cell.length_a   1.000
_cell.length_b   1.000
_cell.length_c   1.000
_cell.angle_alpha   90.00
_cell.angle_beta   90.00
_cell.angle_gamma   90.00
#
_symmetry.space_group_name_H-M   'P 1'
#
loop_
_entity.id
_entity.type
_entity.pdbx_description
1 polymer ?
#
loop_
_entity_poly.entity_id
_entity_poly.type
_entity_poly.pdbx_seq_one_letter_code
_entity_poly.pdbx_strand_id
1 'polypeptide(L)' 'MFVEGAALVINDVAIGKDSVIWPMTVVRGDVNQIRIGKRSNRQGSSVIHVTHPHTDTLVVTRP' A
#
# COMPACT_ATOMS: atom_id res chain seq x y z
N MET A 1 1.76 1.06 12.92
CA MET A 1 1.37 1.49 11.56
C MET A 1 0.97 2.95 11.68
N PHE A 2 1.42 3.78 10.75
CA PHE A 2 1.00 5.17 10.64
C PHE A 2 0.66 5.47 9.17
N VAL A 3 -0.50 6.09 8.95
CA VAL A 3 -0.94 6.57 7.64
C VAL A 3 -1.14 8.06 7.80
N GLU A 4 -0.38 8.84 7.04
CA GLU A 4 -0.48 10.28 7.08
C GLU A 4 -1.83 10.74 6.47
N GLY A 5 -2.42 11.82 6.99
CA GLY A 5 -3.79 12.23 6.66
C GLY A 5 -4.00 12.66 5.20
N ALA A 6 -2.94 13.08 4.51
CA ALA A 6 -2.96 13.40 3.09
C ALA A 6 -2.64 12.17 2.20
N ALA A 7 -2.50 10.97 2.76
CA ALA A 7 -2.40 9.74 2.00
C ALA A 7 -3.80 9.18 1.69
N LEU A 8 -3.92 8.48 0.56
CA LEU A 8 -5.15 7.86 0.11
C LEU A 8 -4.97 6.34 0.04
N VAL A 9 -5.68 5.61 0.88
CA VAL A 9 -5.68 4.14 0.93
C VAL A 9 -7.11 3.64 0.72
N ILE A 10 -7.35 2.90 -0.36
CA ILE A 10 -8.71 2.55 -0.80
C ILE A 10 -8.83 1.04 -1.02
N ASN A 11 -9.98 0.47 -0.60
CA ASN A 11 -10.39 -0.93 -0.80
C ASN A 11 -9.45 -1.95 -0.14
N ASP A 12 -9.08 -3.04 -0.84
CA ASP A 12 -8.42 -4.21 -0.24
C ASP A 12 -6.91 -3.99 -0.06
N VAL A 13 -6.57 -3.24 0.98
CA VAL A 13 -5.19 -2.92 1.36
C VAL A 13 -4.96 -3.33 2.82
N ALA A 14 -3.94 -4.16 3.06
CA ALA A 14 -3.44 -4.42 4.40
C ALA A 14 -2.04 -3.84 4.57
N ILE A 15 -1.82 -3.15 5.70
CA ILE A 15 -0.55 -2.51 6.03
C ILE A 15 0.02 -3.15 7.29
N GLY A 16 1.24 -3.63 7.21
CA GLY A 16 1.93 -4.31 8.30
C GLY A 16 2.27 -3.39 9.48
N LYS A 17 2.51 -4.02 10.63
CA LYS A 17 2.98 -3.35 11.85
C LYS A 17 4.27 -2.56 11.57
N ASP A 18 4.44 -1.43 12.27
CA ASP A 18 5.61 -0.56 12.18
C ASP A 18 5.89 0.01 10.78
N SER A 19 4.87 0.04 9.91
CA SER A 19 4.95 0.66 8.59
C SER A 19 4.40 2.09 8.57
N VAL A 20 4.91 2.90 7.64
CA VAL A 20 4.57 4.33 7.47
C VAL A 20 4.17 4.61 6.02
N ILE A 21 3.01 5.22 5.83
CA ILE A 21 2.54 5.77 4.54
C ILE A 21 2.64 7.29 4.62
N TRP A 22 3.42 7.88 3.72
CA TRP A 22 3.74 9.31 3.72
C TRP A 22 2.69 10.15 2.97
N PRO A 23 2.69 11.49 3.16
CA PRO A 23 1.74 12.38 2.48
C PRO A 23 1.70 12.17 0.97
N MET A 24 0.51 12.32 0.38
CA MET A 24 0.29 12.21 -1.06
C MET A 24 0.56 10.81 -1.64
N THR A 25 0.84 9.79 -0.82
CA THR A 25 0.88 8.40 -1.30
C THR A 25 -0.54 7.91 -1.61
N VAL A 26 -0.72 7.27 -2.76
CA VAL A 26 -1.97 6.60 -3.17
C VAL A 26 -1.75 5.09 -3.22
N VAL A 27 -2.57 4.34 -2.49
CA VAL A 27 -2.61 2.87 -2.52
C VAL A 27 -4.03 2.42 -2.86
N ARG A 28 -4.22 1.90 -4.07
CA ARG A 28 -5.54 1.56 -4.60
C ARG A 28 -5.66 0.05 -4.80
N GLY A 29 -6.27 -0.62 -3.83
CA GLY A 29 -6.53 -2.06 -3.83
C GLY A 29 -7.92 -2.42 -4.37
N ASP A 30 -8.34 -1.78 -5.45
CA ASP A 30 -9.66 -1.96 -6.06
C ASP A 30 -9.70 -3.09 -7.10
N VAL A 31 -8.64 -3.24 -7.90
CA VAL A 31 -8.52 -4.33 -8.89
C VAL A 31 -7.97 -5.62 -8.29
N ASN A 32 -6.99 -5.51 -7.38
CA ASN A 32 -6.40 -6.63 -6.66
C ASN A 32 -6.07 -6.24 -5.23
N GLN A 33 -5.91 -7.26 -4.39
CA GLN A 33 -5.42 -7.12 -3.04
C GLN A 33 -3.98 -6.58 -3.01
N ILE A 34 -3.74 -5.62 -2.12
CA ILE A 34 -2.40 -5.08 -1.82
C ILE A 34 -2.05 -5.42 -0.37
N ARG A 35 -0.83 -5.93 -0.16
CA ARG A 35 -0.26 -6.22 1.17
C ARG A 35 1.07 -5.52 1.31
N ILE A 36 1.11 -4.47 2.12
CA ILE A 36 2.35 -3.83 2.53
C ILE A 36 2.83 -4.55 3.78
N GLY A 37 4.04 -5.12 3.75
CA GLY A 37 4.54 -5.87 4.91
C GLY A 37 4.95 -4.98 6.08
N LYS A 38 5.48 -5.63 7.12
CA LYS A 38 5.88 -4.97 8.38
C LYS A 38 7.15 -4.13 8.16
N ARG A 39 7.35 -3.11 9.00
CA ARG A 39 8.56 -2.26 9.00
C ARG A 39 8.90 -1.67 7.63
N SER A 40 7.88 -1.33 6.85
CA SER A 40 8.02 -0.82 5.48
C SER A 40 7.57 0.63 5.41
N ASN A 41 8.24 1.43 4.58
CA ASN A 41 7.81 2.81 4.31
C ASN A 41 7.41 2.96 2.83
N ARG A 42 6.28 3.64 2.59
CA ARG A 42 5.86 4.10 1.26
C ARG A 42 6.01 5.60 1.20
N GLN A 43 7.05 6.07 0.52
CA GLN A 43 7.47 7.47 0.52
C GLN A 43 6.45 8.38 -0.18
N GLY A 44 6.55 9.67 0.13
CA GLY A 44 5.58 10.67 -0.33
C GLY A 44 5.40 10.65 -1.85
N SER A 45 4.17 10.91 -2.29
CA SER A 45 3.78 10.95 -3.70
C SER A 45 3.92 9.63 -4.48
N SER A 46 4.13 8.49 -3.80
CA SER A 46 4.13 7.17 -4.44
C SER A 46 2.72 6.74 -4.86
N VAL A 47 2.61 6.01 -5.97
CA VAL A 47 1.35 5.38 -6.42
C VAL A 47 1.53 3.87 -6.48
N ILE A 48 0.63 3.13 -5.83
CA ILE A 48 0.61 1.66 -5.79
C ILE A 48 -0.76 1.20 -6.27
N HIS A 49 -0.77 0.52 -7.40
CA HIS A 49 -1.97 0.02 -8.06
C HIS A 49 -1.61 -1.17 -8.94
N VAL A 50 -2.55 -2.10 -9.10
CA VAL A 50 -2.44 -3.23 -10.04
C VAL A 50 -3.49 -3.05 -11.12
N THR A 51 -3.12 -3.21 -12.39
CA THR A 51 -4.01 -2.89 -13.53
C THR A 51 -4.89 -4.04 -13.99
N HIS A 52 -4.58 -5.28 -13.61
CA HIS A 52 -5.34 -6.47 -14.03
C HIS A 52 -5.50 -7.44 -12.86
N PRO A 53 -6.66 -8.11 -12.73
CA PRO A 53 -6.84 -9.17 -11.75
C PRO A 53 -5.72 -10.20 -11.86
N HIS A 54 -5.16 -10.58 -10.73
CA HIS A 54 -4.21 -11.67 -10.60
C HIS A 54 -4.63 -12.51 -9.42
N THR A 55 -4.40 -13.81 -9.50
CA THR A 55 -4.56 -14.71 -8.36
C THR A 55 -3.59 -14.32 -7.24
N ASP A 56 -2.47 -13.70 -7.60
CA ASP A 56 -1.44 -13.27 -6.68
C ASP A 56 -1.73 -11.89 -6.10
N THR A 57 -1.43 -11.78 -4.81
CA THR A 57 -1.51 -10.54 -4.06
C THR A 57 -0.24 -9.71 -4.27
N LEU A 58 -0.38 -8.39 -4.48
CA LEU A 58 0.79 -7.52 -4.55
C LEU A 58 1.41 -7.34 -3.16
N VAL A 59 2.57 -7.97 -2.92
CA VAL A 59 3.35 -7.79 -1.70
C VAL A 59 4.40 -6.71 -1.91
N VAL A 60 4.25 -5.58 -1.20
CA VAL A 60 5.18 -4.45 -1.32
C VAL A 60 6.15 -4.46 -0.13
N THR A 61 7.16 -5.33 -0.20
CA THR A 61 8.25 -5.45 0.78
C THR A 61 9.59 -5.67 0.10
N ARG A 62 10.69 -5.52 0.85
CA ARG A 62 11.93 -6.24 0.49
C ARG A 62 11.77 -7.72 0.87
N PRO A 63 12.49 -8.66 0.20
CA PRO A 63 12.64 -10.01 0.72
C PRO A 63 13.19 -10.01 2.15
#